data_AF-A7T893-F1
#
_entry.id   AF-A7T893-F1
#
_cell.length_a   1.000
_cell.length_b   1.000
_cell.length_c   1.000
_cell.angle_alpha   90.00
_cell.angle_beta   90.00
_cell.angle_gamma   90.00
#
_symmetry.space_group_name_H-M   'P 1'
#
loop_
_entity.id
_entity.type
_entity.pdbx_description
1 polymer ?
#
loop_
_entity_poly.entity_id
_entity_poly.type
_entity_poly.pdbx_seq_one_letter_code
_entity_poly.pdbx_strand_id
1 'polypeptide(L)'
;LYLIIHNIDGPMLRSKKTQTILSLLAESPLIHIIASIDHINAPLVWDQSMCSRFKWLWNDVSTFEPYVEETSYENSLLVQQSGALALSSMAHVMRSLTPNGQGIFLVIVKKQLEEKDNSSYIGIAMHDLYTACRERFLVNSEQTLRAQLTEFRDHKLIRSRKGADAVEHLHIPLDTATLKQFLEEQEQNR
;
A
#
# COMPACT_ATOMS: atom_id res chain seq x y z
N LEU A 1 -30.88 1.39 -13.01
CA LEU A 1 -29.74 0.57 -12.52
C LEU A 1 -29.58 0.85 -11.04
N TYR A 2 -29.46 -0.18 -10.21
CA TYR A 2 -29.20 -0.03 -8.77
C TYR A 2 -27.78 -0.47 -8.46
N LEU A 3 -27.02 0.40 -7.82
CA LEU A 3 -25.65 0.14 -7.40
C LEU A 3 -25.62 0.10 -5.87
N ILE A 4 -25.27 -1.05 -5.31
CA ILE A 4 -25.13 -1.24 -3.87
C ILE A 4 -23.64 -1.32 -3.56
N ILE A 5 -23.15 -0.40 -2.73
CA ILE A 5 -21.74 -0.29 -2.35
C ILE A 5 -21.63 -0.56 -0.85
N HIS A 6 -21.10 -1.72 -0.50
CA HIS A 6 -20.69 -1.97 0.87
C HIS A 6 -19.39 -1.21 1.14
N ASN A 7 -19.38 -0.43 2.20
CA ASN A 7 -18.24 0.31 2.73
C ASN A 7 -17.60 1.27 1.71
N ILE A 8 -18.32 2.34 1.33
CA ILE A 8 -17.89 3.31 0.31
C ILE A 8 -16.60 4.07 0.71
N ASP A 9 -16.30 4.10 2.00
CA ASP A 9 -15.12 4.69 2.64
C ASP A 9 -13.94 3.72 2.79
N GLY A 10 -14.05 2.52 2.21
CA GLY A 10 -12.98 1.53 2.13
C GLY A 10 -11.69 2.10 1.51
N PRO A 11 -10.51 1.58 1.89
CA PRO A 11 -9.21 2.17 1.55
C PRO A 11 -8.98 2.35 0.04
N MET A 12 -9.50 1.45 -0.79
CA MET A 12 -9.36 1.50 -2.26
C MET A 12 -10.32 2.50 -2.92
N LEU A 13 -11.44 2.81 -2.27
CA LEU A 13 -12.44 3.76 -2.78
C LEU A 13 -12.24 5.17 -2.23
N ARG A 14 -11.41 5.35 -1.20
CA ARG A 14 -11.15 6.65 -0.55
C ARG A 14 -10.45 7.67 -1.45
N SER A 15 -9.88 7.26 -2.58
CA SER A 15 -9.19 8.19 -3.49
C SER A 15 -10.17 9.26 -4.01
N LYS A 16 -9.73 10.53 -4.05
CA LYS A 16 -10.56 11.65 -4.54
C LYS A 16 -11.04 11.40 -5.97
N LYS A 17 -10.19 10.80 -6.81
CA LYS A 17 -10.53 10.42 -8.18
C LYS A 17 -11.71 9.43 -8.23
N THR A 18 -11.65 8.36 -7.43
CA THR A 18 -12.71 7.33 -7.39
C THR A 18 -14.03 7.92 -6.91
N GLN A 19 -14.02 8.69 -5.81
CA GLN A 19 -15.21 9.35 -5.28
C GLN A 19 -15.80 10.39 -6.25
N THR A 20 -14.95 11.07 -7.02
CA THR A 20 -15.42 11.97 -8.09
C THR A 20 -16.20 11.21 -9.15
N ILE A 21 -15.69 10.07 -9.59
CA ILE A 21 -16.37 9.22 -10.59
C ILE A 21 -17.70 8.71 -10.03
N LEU A 22 -17.71 8.22 -8.79
CA LEU A 22 -18.95 7.79 -8.13
C LEU A 22 -19.97 8.92 -8.02
N SER A 23 -19.52 10.15 -7.70
CA SER A 23 -20.41 11.32 -7.64
C SER A 23 -21.03 11.64 -9.00
N LEU A 24 -20.28 11.48 -10.09
CA LEU A 24 -20.78 11.71 -11.45
C LEU A 24 -21.78 10.64 -11.86
N LEU A 25 -21.58 9.38 -11.42
CA LEU A 25 -22.55 8.32 -11.65
C LEU A 25 -23.85 8.56 -10.88
N ALA A 26 -23.77 9.06 -9.64
CA ALA A 26 -24.92 9.39 -8.81
C ALA A 26 -25.76 10.54 -9.37
N GLU A 27 -25.15 11.43 -10.16
CA GLU A 27 -25.84 12.56 -10.79
C GLU A 27 -26.80 12.11 -11.90
N SER A 28 -26.59 10.92 -12.47
CA SER A 28 -27.44 10.36 -13.52
C SER A 28 -28.79 9.88 -12.98
N PRO A 29 -29.93 10.28 -13.57
CA PRO A 29 -31.26 9.88 -13.10
C PRO A 29 -31.56 8.38 -13.30
N LEU A 30 -30.76 7.67 -14.10
CA LEU A 30 -30.93 6.24 -14.38
C LEU A 30 -30.19 5.33 -13.39
N ILE A 31 -29.30 5.90 -12.56
CA ILE A 31 -28.46 5.17 -11.62
C ILE A 31 -28.87 5.56 -10.21
N HIS A 32 -29.22 4.58 -9.40
CA HIS A 32 -29.54 4.77 -7.99
C HIS A 32 -28.47 4.09 -7.15
N ILE A 33 -27.91 4.82 -6.18
CA ILE A 33 -26.82 4.31 -5.33
C ILE A 33 -27.33 4.15 -3.91
N ILE A 34 -27.03 3.00 -3.31
CA ILE A 34 -27.13 2.74 -1.88
C ILE A 34 -25.72 2.41 -1.40
N ALA A 35 -25.29 3.05 -0.31
CA ALA A 35 -23.96 2.84 0.25
C ALA A 35 -24.01 2.72 1.77
N SER A 36 -23.16 1.88 2.34
CA SER A 36 -22.87 1.87 3.77
C SER A 36 -21.57 2.63 4.07
N ILE A 37 -21.47 3.14 5.31
CA ILE A 37 -20.34 3.91 5.82
C ILE A 37 -20.02 3.41 7.22
N ASP A 38 -18.76 3.04 7.46
CA ASP A 38 -18.33 2.56 8.77
C ASP A 38 -17.34 3.53 9.46
N HIS A 39 -16.51 4.24 8.70
CA HIS A 39 -15.48 5.11 9.26
C HIS A 39 -16.06 6.45 9.73
N ILE A 40 -15.74 6.84 10.97
CA ILE A 40 -16.20 8.11 11.60
C ILE A 40 -15.91 9.37 10.77
N ASN A 41 -14.81 9.36 10.01
CA ASN A 41 -14.38 10.48 9.18
C ASN A 41 -14.79 10.35 7.71
N ALA A 42 -15.62 9.38 7.34
CA ALA A 42 -16.02 9.15 5.95
C ALA A 42 -16.58 10.41 5.23
N PRO A 43 -17.40 11.26 5.87
CA PRO A 43 -17.89 12.48 5.21
C PRO A 43 -16.78 13.48 4.84
N LEU A 44 -15.59 13.40 5.44
CA LEU A 44 -14.46 14.28 5.09
C LEU A 44 -13.90 14.03 3.69
N VAL A 45 -14.19 12.87 3.10
CA VAL A 45 -13.72 12.52 1.76
C VAL A 45 -14.47 13.33 0.69
N TRP A 46 -15.67 13.82 0.99
CA TRP A 46 -16.52 14.53 0.04
C TRP A 46 -16.40 16.05 0.17
N ASP A 47 -16.16 16.70 -0.96
CA ASP A 47 -16.29 18.15 -1.07
C ASP A 47 -17.75 18.56 -1.31
N GLN A 48 -18.02 19.87 -1.26
CA GLN A 48 -19.37 20.42 -1.42
C GLN A 48 -20.00 20.02 -2.76
N SER A 49 -19.19 19.92 -3.83
CA SER A 49 -19.64 19.53 -5.16
C SER A 49 -20.06 18.06 -5.19
N MET A 50 -19.27 17.17 -4.58
CA MET A 50 -19.60 15.75 -4.44
C MET A 50 -20.88 15.56 -3.63
N CYS A 51 -21.01 16.22 -2.48
CA CYS A 51 -22.21 16.15 -1.64
C CYS A 51 -23.47 16.57 -2.41
N SER A 52 -23.37 17.63 -3.24
CA SER A 52 -24.48 18.09 -4.09
C SER A 52 -24.90 17.07 -5.16
N ARG A 53 -23.93 16.34 -5.73
CA ARG A 53 -24.20 15.30 -6.74
C ARG A 53 -24.79 14.03 -6.14
N PHE A 54 -24.24 13.57 -5.03
CA PHE A 54 -24.69 12.34 -4.38
C PHE A 54 -26.10 12.44 -3.80
N LYS A 55 -26.54 13.65 -3.39
CA LYS A 55 -27.88 13.90 -2.83
C LYS A 55 -28.26 12.88 -1.76
N TRP A 56 -27.35 12.63 -0.82
CA TRP A 56 -27.51 11.59 0.19
C TRP A 56 -28.73 11.82 1.08
N LEU A 57 -29.47 10.73 1.33
CA LEU A 57 -30.44 10.62 2.40
C LEU A 57 -29.85 9.70 3.48
N TRP A 58 -29.56 10.27 4.63
CA TRP A 58 -28.95 9.55 5.75
C TRP A 58 -30.01 8.77 6.51
N ASN A 59 -29.74 7.49 6.74
CA ASN A 59 -30.57 6.61 7.57
C ASN A 59 -29.68 5.96 8.62
N ASP A 60 -30.13 5.94 9.87
CA ASP A 60 -29.45 5.23 10.95
C ASP A 60 -29.89 3.75 10.95
N VAL A 61 -28.91 2.86 10.83
CA VAL A 61 -29.10 1.41 10.77
C VAL A 61 -28.06 0.73 11.67
N SER A 62 -28.12 1.03 12.97
CA SER A 62 -27.23 0.46 13.98
C SER A 62 -27.62 -0.98 14.35
N THR A 63 -27.01 -2.00 13.73
CA THR A 63 -27.40 -3.42 13.86
C THR A 63 -26.71 -4.19 15.00
N PHE A 64 -25.56 -3.71 15.50
CA PHE A 64 -24.67 -4.43 16.45
C PHE A 64 -24.14 -5.79 15.95
N GLU A 65 -24.28 -6.09 14.66
CA GLU A 65 -23.69 -7.29 14.07
C GLU A 65 -22.16 -7.17 13.97
N PRO A 66 -21.42 -8.28 14.14
CA PRO A 66 -19.97 -8.26 14.06
C PRO A 66 -19.48 -8.10 12.61
N TYR A 67 -18.45 -7.27 12.41
CA TYR A 67 -17.78 -7.00 11.14
C TYR A 67 -16.85 -8.14 10.68
N VAL A 68 -17.38 -9.36 10.54
CA VAL A 68 -16.57 -10.56 10.24
C VAL A 68 -15.94 -10.47 8.84
N GLU A 69 -16.72 -10.08 7.84
CA GLU A 69 -16.25 -10.02 6.45
C GLU A 69 -15.36 -8.80 6.22
N GLU A 70 -15.70 -7.66 6.82
CA GLU A 70 -14.99 -6.40 6.67
C GLU A 70 -13.61 -6.44 7.36
N THR A 71 -13.51 -7.03 8.55
CA THR A 71 -12.25 -7.12 9.30
C THR A 71 -11.33 -8.26 8.86
N SER A 72 -11.84 -9.22 8.08
CA SER A 72 -11.04 -10.33 7.55
C SER A 72 -9.86 -9.85 6.68
N TYR A 73 -10.00 -8.66 6.09
CA TYR A 73 -9.02 -7.98 5.27
C TYR A 73 -8.37 -6.78 5.98
N GLU A 74 -8.49 -6.67 7.29
CA GLU A 74 -7.78 -5.63 8.04
C GLU A 74 -6.46 -6.15 8.61
N ASN A 75 -5.51 -5.23 8.74
CA ASN A 75 -4.20 -5.52 9.33
C ASN A 75 -4.34 -5.63 10.85
N SER A 76 -4.85 -6.78 11.32
CA SER A 76 -4.84 -7.12 12.74
C SER A 76 -3.43 -7.52 13.19
N LEU A 77 -3.01 -7.04 14.35
CA LEU A 77 -1.72 -7.38 14.97
C LEU A 77 -1.52 -8.89 15.17
N LEU A 78 -2.62 -9.67 15.21
CA LEU A 78 -2.64 -11.08 15.52
C LEU A 78 -2.66 -12.00 14.28
N VAL A 79 -2.76 -11.46 13.06
CA VAL A 79 -2.93 -12.25 11.83
C VAL A 79 -1.71 -12.13 10.91
N GLN A 80 -1.24 -13.26 10.36
CA GLN A 80 -0.20 -13.27 9.33
C GLN A 80 -0.75 -12.74 8.00
N GLN A 81 -0.12 -11.68 7.49
CA GLN A 81 -0.53 -10.98 6.26
C GLN A 81 -0.12 -11.76 5.00
N SER A 82 -1.00 -11.80 3.99
CA SER A 82 -0.70 -12.29 2.62
C SER A 82 -1.40 -11.44 1.55
N GLY A 83 -0.74 -11.21 0.41
CA GLY A 83 -1.34 -10.56 -0.77
C GLY A 83 -1.59 -9.06 -0.61
N ALA A 84 -2.77 -8.58 -1.03
CA ALA A 84 -3.14 -7.15 -1.04
C ALA A 84 -3.09 -6.46 0.33
N LEU A 85 -3.23 -7.22 1.41
CA LEU A 85 -3.06 -6.73 2.79
C LEU A 85 -1.61 -6.32 3.09
N ALA A 86 -0.66 -7.04 2.49
CA ALA A 86 0.75 -6.72 2.59
C ALA A 86 1.11 -5.44 1.82
N LEU A 87 0.37 -5.14 0.74
CA LEU A 87 0.55 -3.90 -0.02
C LEU A 87 0.09 -2.68 0.78
N SER A 88 -1.10 -2.74 1.38
CA SER A 88 -1.61 -1.64 2.21
C SER A 88 -0.77 -1.43 3.46
N SER A 89 -0.32 -2.52 4.11
CA SER A 89 0.57 -2.44 5.27
C SER A 89 1.92 -1.85 4.90
N MET A 90 2.52 -2.27 3.78
CA MET A 90 3.75 -1.69 3.27
C MET A 90 3.59 -0.20 2.95
N ALA A 91 2.53 0.19 2.25
CA ALA A 91 2.29 1.60 1.92
C ALA A 91 2.16 2.46 3.18
N HIS A 92 1.56 1.92 4.25
CA HIS A 92 1.45 2.59 5.54
C HIS A 92 2.82 2.73 6.22
N VAL A 93 3.59 1.63 6.33
CA VAL A 93 4.95 1.66 6.92
C VAL A 93 5.86 2.59 6.12
N MET A 94 5.77 2.57 4.80
CA MET A 94 6.56 3.43 3.92
C MET A 94 6.33 4.92 4.17
N ARG A 95 5.08 5.33 4.44
CA ARG A 95 4.77 6.73 4.81
C ARG A 95 5.37 7.16 6.15
N SER A 96 5.67 6.21 7.04
CA SER A 96 6.31 6.49 8.33
C SER A 96 7.85 6.54 8.25
N LEU A 97 8.44 6.01 7.17
CA LEU A 97 9.88 6.04 6.96
C LEU A 97 10.38 7.43 6.58
N THR A 98 11.65 7.70 6.88
CA THR A 98 12.34 8.92 6.42
C THR A 98 12.43 8.96 4.87
N PRO A 99 12.51 10.14 4.23
CA PRO A 99 12.63 10.24 2.77
C PRO A 99 13.81 9.45 2.20
N ASN A 100 14.94 9.40 2.92
CA ASN A 100 16.09 8.60 2.52
C ASN A 100 15.82 7.10 2.68
N GLY A 101 15.14 6.69 3.76
CA GLY A 101 14.67 5.32 3.95
C GLY A 101 13.73 4.87 2.82
N GLN A 102 12.76 5.71 2.45
CA GLN A 102 11.89 5.47 1.28
C GLN A 102 12.70 5.31 0.00
N GLY A 103 13.70 6.16 -0.22
CA GLY A 103 14.61 6.09 -1.37
C GLY A 103 15.40 4.76 -1.42
N ILE A 104 15.94 4.31 -0.28
CA ILE A 104 16.68 3.04 -0.18
C ILE A 104 15.75 1.87 -0.49
N PHE A 105 14.54 1.87 0.06
CA PHE A 105 13.56 0.81 -0.21
C PHE A 105 13.18 0.76 -1.69
N LEU A 106 12.98 1.91 -2.34
CA LEU A 106 12.70 1.99 -3.78
C LEU A 106 13.86 1.48 -4.65
N VAL A 107 15.12 1.63 -4.22
CA VAL A 107 16.28 1.03 -4.92
C VAL A 107 16.17 -0.50 -4.91
N ILE A 108 15.83 -1.09 -3.77
CA ILE A 108 15.66 -2.55 -3.62
C ILE A 108 14.50 -3.04 -4.49
N VAL A 109 13.34 -2.37 -4.44
CA VAL A 109 12.16 -2.71 -5.25
C VAL A 109 12.50 -2.68 -6.74
N LYS A 110 13.13 -1.61 -7.23
CA LYS A 110 13.48 -1.48 -8.65
C LYS A 110 14.44 -2.58 -9.10
N LYS A 111 15.49 -2.86 -8.32
CA LYS A 111 16.45 -3.91 -8.66
C LYS A 111 15.81 -5.31 -8.68
N GLN A 112 14.88 -5.58 -7.76
CA GLN A 112 14.13 -6.83 -7.73
C GLN A 112 13.15 -6.97 -8.92
N LEU A 113 12.60 -5.86 -9.43
CA LEU A 113 11.74 -5.85 -10.62
C LEU A 113 12.53 -5.96 -11.93
N GLU A 114 13.76 -5.42 -11.99
CA GLU A 114 14.66 -5.55 -13.15
C GLU A 114 15.12 -7.01 -13.34
N GLU A 115 15.41 -7.72 -12.26
CA GLU A 115 15.89 -9.11 -12.28
C GLU A 115 14.75 -10.16 -12.23
N LYS A 116 13.49 -9.74 -12.40
CA LYS A 116 12.30 -10.62 -12.29
C LYS A 116 12.32 -11.83 -13.23
N ASP A 117 13.00 -11.72 -14.37
CA ASP A 117 13.04 -12.75 -15.43
C ASP A 117 14.21 -13.74 -15.19
N ASN A 118 15.11 -13.42 -14.27
CA ASN A 118 16.26 -14.24 -13.91
C ASN A 118 15.90 -15.21 -12.78
N SER A 119 15.60 -16.46 -13.13
CA SER A 119 15.25 -17.52 -12.16
C SER A 119 16.36 -17.82 -11.13
N SER A 120 17.59 -17.34 -11.34
CA SER A 120 18.71 -17.49 -10.41
C SER A 120 18.86 -16.29 -9.46
N TYR A 121 18.04 -15.25 -9.58
CA TYR A 121 18.12 -14.07 -8.73
C TYR A 121 17.52 -14.34 -7.34
N ILE A 122 18.38 -14.26 -6.32
CA ILE A 122 18.00 -14.54 -4.91
C ILE A 122 17.75 -13.22 -4.14
N GLY A 123 18.28 -12.10 -4.62
CA GLY A 123 18.21 -10.79 -3.97
C GLY A 123 19.48 -9.96 -4.18
N ILE A 124 19.46 -8.71 -3.73
CA ILE A 124 20.60 -7.78 -3.87
C ILE A 124 21.63 -8.03 -2.77
N ALA A 125 22.92 -8.06 -3.12
CA ALA A 125 23.99 -8.17 -2.14
C ALA A 125 24.18 -6.83 -1.40
N MET A 126 24.63 -6.90 -0.13
CA MET A 126 24.87 -5.71 0.70
C MET A 126 25.82 -4.70 0.04
N HIS A 127 26.86 -5.19 -0.64
CA HIS A 127 27.85 -4.35 -1.31
C HIS A 127 27.22 -3.55 -2.47
N ASP A 128 26.46 -4.23 -3.34
CA ASP A 128 25.83 -3.61 -4.50
C ASP A 128 24.76 -2.60 -4.07
N LEU A 129 24.00 -2.93 -3.02
CA LEU A 129 23.02 -2.02 -2.44
C LEU A 129 23.70 -0.75 -1.90
N TYR A 130 24.80 -0.91 -1.17
CA TYR A 130 25.55 0.24 -0.64
C TYR A 130 26.07 1.14 -1.75
N THR A 131 26.63 0.56 -2.81
CA THR A 131 27.11 1.31 -4.00
C THR A 131 25.96 2.09 -4.64
N ALA A 132 24.83 1.43 -4.93
CA ALA A 132 23.67 2.07 -5.54
C ALA A 132 23.06 3.18 -4.66
N CYS A 133 23.02 2.99 -3.33
CA CYS A 133 22.52 4.01 -2.41
C CYS A 133 23.48 5.19 -2.28
N ARG A 134 24.79 4.95 -2.34
CA ARG A 134 25.82 6.01 -2.27
C ARG A 134 25.86 6.85 -3.54
N GLU A 135 25.71 6.25 -4.72
CA GLU A 135 25.60 6.96 -6.00
C GLU A 135 24.39 7.92 -6.05
N ARG A 136 23.31 7.56 -5.35
CA ARG A 136 22.08 8.38 -5.23
C ARG A 136 22.08 9.31 -4.02
N PHE A 137 23.19 9.42 -3.31
CA PHE A 137 23.35 10.24 -2.10
C PHE A 137 22.32 9.94 -0.99
N LEU A 138 21.85 8.68 -0.88
CA LEU A 138 20.85 8.27 0.11
C LEU A 138 21.47 7.96 1.48
N VAL A 139 22.73 7.51 1.50
CA VAL A 139 23.47 7.12 2.72
C VAL A 139 24.89 7.67 2.71
N ASN A 140 25.40 7.99 3.91
CA ASN A 140 26.75 8.51 4.11
C ASN A 140 27.79 7.44 4.49
N SER A 141 27.36 6.31 5.05
CA SER A 141 28.23 5.24 5.55
C SER A 141 27.52 3.89 5.48
N GLU A 142 28.29 2.80 5.54
CA GLU A 142 27.69 1.46 5.58
C GLU A 142 26.90 1.23 6.89
N GLN A 143 27.32 1.85 8.00
CA GLN A 143 26.65 1.73 9.30
C GLN A 143 25.23 2.32 9.28
N THR A 144 25.04 3.46 8.63
CA THR A 144 23.71 4.07 8.48
C THR A 144 22.81 3.23 7.57
N LEU A 145 23.35 2.64 6.50
CA LEU A 145 22.60 1.67 5.69
C LEU A 145 22.19 0.45 6.52
N ARG A 146 23.09 -0.12 7.32
CA ARG A 146 22.78 -1.26 8.19
C ARG A 146 21.70 -0.92 9.21
N ALA A 147 21.73 0.26 9.82
CA ALA A 147 20.68 0.70 10.74
C ALA A 147 19.30 0.75 10.05
N GLN A 148 19.24 1.31 8.83
CA GLN A 148 18.01 1.37 8.05
C GLN A 148 17.50 -0.03 7.64
N LEU A 149 18.41 -0.95 7.30
CA LEU A 149 18.08 -2.34 6.98
C LEU A 149 17.56 -3.10 8.22
N THR A 150 18.08 -2.80 9.41
CA THR A 150 17.54 -3.35 10.66
C THR A 150 16.09 -2.90 10.86
N GLU A 151 15.79 -1.62 10.66
CA GLU A 151 14.42 -1.09 10.73
C GLU A 151 13.49 -1.80 9.73
N PHE A 152 13.94 -2.02 8.48
CA PHE A 152 13.16 -2.77 7.49
C PHE A 152 12.93 -4.24 7.88
N ARG A 153 13.88 -4.86 8.57
CA ARG A 153 13.73 -6.24 9.10
C ARG A 153 12.75 -6.29 10.26
N ASP A 154 12.78 -5.29 11.15
CA ASP A 154 11.87 -5.19 12.29
C ASP A 154 10.41 -5.04 11.82
N HIS A 155 10.20 -4.26 10.75
CA HIS A 155 8.91 -4.15 10.07
C HIS A 155 8.59 -5.31 9.09
N LYS A 156 9.43 -6.34 9.02
CA LYS A 156 9.29 -7.52 8.14
C LYS A 156 9.16 -7.18 6.64
N LEU A 157 9.64 -6.02 6.22
CA LEU A 157 9.62 -5.57 4.83
C LEU A 157 10.66 -6.29 3.97
N ILE A 158 11.80 -6.66 4.56
CA ILE A 158 12.88 -7.37 3.88
C ILE A 158 13.24 -8.65 4.61
N ARG A 159 13.72 -9.64 3.86
CA ARG A 159 14.30 -10.88 4.40
C ARG A 159 15.68 -11.11 3.81
N SER A 160 16.58 -11.60 4.66
CA SER A 160 17.90 -12.05 4.25
C SER A 160 17.87 -13.52 3.86
N ARG A 161 18.45 -13.87 2.73
CA ARG A 161 18.77 -15.25 2.33
C ARG A 161 20.26 -15.38 2.09
N LYS A 162 20.86 -16.46 2.59
CA LYS A 162 22.26 -16.78 2.28
C LYS A 162 22.30 -17.52 0.95
N GLY A 163 23.09 -17.00 0.01
CA GLY A 163 23.36 -17.68 -1.26
C GLY A 163 24.28 -18.89 -1.07
N ALA A 164 24.49 -19.66 -2.14
CA ALA A 164 25.44 -20.77 -2.15
C ALA A 164 26.87 -20.31 -1.81
N ASP A 165 27.20 -19.05 -2.15
CA ASP A 165 28.50 -18.41 -1.90
C ASP A 165 28.65 -17.85 -0.47
N ALA A 166 27.73 -18.19 0.44
CA ALA A 166 27.64 -17.67 1.81
C ALA A 166 27.41 -16.15 1.94
N VAL A 167 27.27 -15.43 0.82
CA VAL A 167 26.91 -14.01 0.78
C VAL A 167 25.44 -13.82 1.19
N GLU A 168 25.19 -12.78 1.98
CA GLU A 168 23.84 -12.40 2.40
C GLU A 168 23.16 -11.56 1.30
N HIS A 169 22.07 -12.08 0.76
CA HIS A 169 21.21 -11.41 -0.21
C HIS A 169 19.93 -10.92 0.44
N LEU A 170 19.56 -9.67 0.15
CA LEU A 170 18.36 -9.02 0.66
C LEU A 170 17.27 -9.08 -0.42
N HIS A 171 16.07 -9.52 -0.04
CA HIS A 171 14.91 -9.53 -0.93
C HIS A 171 13.63 -9.14 -0.18
N ILE A 172 12.68 -8.59 -0.93
CA ILE A 172 11.34 -8.28 -0.43
C ILE A 172 10.47 -9.53 -0.66
N PRO A 173 9.85 -10.11 0.38
CA PRO A 173 9.10 -11.36 0.29
C PRO A 173 7.69 -11.14 -0.26
N LEU A 174 7.58 -10.51 -1.44
CA LEU A 174 6.31 -10.23 -2.12
C LEU A 174 6.39 -10.58 -3.59
N ASP A 175 5.21 -10.82 -4.17
CA ASP A 175 5.07 -11.14 -5.58
C ASP A 175 5.38 -9.92 -6.47
N THR A 176 5.84 -10.21 -7.69
CA THR A 176 6.23 -9.16 -8.63
C THR A 176 5.04 -8.32 -9.11
N ALA A 177 3.81 -8.84 -9.05
CA ALA A 177 2.60 -8.10 -9.42
C ALA A 177 2.27 -7.04 -8.36
N THR A 178 2.24 -7.39 -7.07
CA THR A 178 2.03 -6.40 -5.99
C THR A 178 3.14 -5.35 -5.92
N LEU A 179 4.40 -5.71 -6.17
CA LEU A 179 5.51 -4.75 -6.21
C LEU A 179 5.39 -3.73 -7.37
N LYS A 180 4.85 -4.14 -8.52
CA LYS A 180 4.55 -3.22 -9.63
C LYS A 180 3.42 -2.27 -9.27
N GLN A 181 2.33 -2.81 -8.72
CA GLN A 181 1.20 -2.00 -8.26
C GLN A 181 1.65 -0.97 -7.22
N PHE A 182 2.49 -1.38 -6.27
CA PHE A 182 3.10 -0.49 -5.29
C PHE A 182 3.85 0.67 -5.95
N LEU A 183 4.68 0.37 -6.95
CA LEU A 183 5.48 1.40 -7.65
C LEU A 183 4.57 2.41 -8.38
N GLU A 184 3.53 1.93 -9.06
CA GLU A 184 2.54 2.77 -9.74
C GLU A 184 1.79 3.68 -8.76
N GLU A 185 1.40 3.17 -7.59
CA GLU A 185 0.74 3.95 -6.52
C GLU A 185 1.66 5.02 -5.93
N GLN A 186 2.97 4.75 -5.81
CA GLN A 186 3.93 5.75 -5.33
C GLN A 186 4.18 6.85 -6.36
N GLU A 187 4.21 6.52 -7.66
CA GLU A 187 4.37 7.51 -8.72
C GLU A 187 3.13 8.41 -8.88
N GLN A 188 1.93 7.90 -8.62
CA GLN A 188 0.69 8.70 -8.64
C GLN A 188 0.54 9.64 -7.44
N ASN A 189 1.19 9.32 -6.31
CA ASN A 189 1.10 10.12 -5.08
C ASN A 189 2.23 11.15 -4.93
N ARG A 190 3.13 11.26 -5.92
CA ARG A 190 4.24 12.22 -5.94
C ARG A 190 3.90 13.45 -6.78
#